data_AF-A0A2H5ZGU5-F1
#
_entry.id   AF-A0A2H5ZGU5-F1
#
_cell.length_a   1.000
_cell.length_b   1.000
_cell.length_c   1.000
_cell.angle_alpha   90.00
_cell.angle_beta   90.00
_cell.angle_gamma   90.00
#
_symmetry.space_group_name_H-M   'P 1'
#
loop_
_entity.id
_entity.type
_entity.pdbx_description
1 polymer ?
#
loop_
_entity_poly.entity_id
_entity_poly.type
_entity_poly.pdbx_seq_one_letter_code
_entity_poly.pdbx_strand_id
1 'polypeptide(L)'
;MRHRLRGILLWGVLGVALSLGTGVWAEEESQVFQQPEDPQETLRSLDDIVLQKQKALFAARMRGNPEEIKKAQEEFEAVQKQRSQAVRAMEQRR
;
A
#
# COMPACT_ATOMS: atom_id res chain seq x y z
N MET A 1 5.39 -8.88 42.69
CA MET A 1 4.82 -7.55 42.95
C MET A 1 4.55 -6.91 41.58
N ARG A 2 3.32 -6.98 41.02
CA ARG A 2 2.30 -5.88 40.93
C ARG A 2 2.97 -4.51 40.71
N HIS A 3 2.82 -3.80 39.58
CA HIS A 3 1.63 -3.07 39.06
C HIS A 3 1.89 -2.69 37.56
N ARG A 4 1.02 -2.96 36.56
CA ARG A 4 -0.15 -2.21 36.06
C ARG A 4 -0.06 -0.67 36.03
N LEU A 5 -0.05 -0.07 34.82
CA LEU A 5 -0.66 1.22 34.40
C LEU A 5 -0.52 1.28 32.86
N ARG A 6 -1.54 1.02 32.01
CA ARG A 6 -2.68 1.89 31.61
C ARG A 6 -2.29 3.36 31.39
N GLY A 7 -2.31 3.77 30.12
CA GLY A 7 -2.20 5.17 29.68
C GLY A 7 -2.78 5.35 28.28
N ILE A 8 -4.10 5.17 28.15
CA ILE A 8 -4.89 5.75 27.05
C ILE A 8 -5.06 7.23 27.40
N LEU A 9 -4.58 8.13 26.54
CA LEU A 9 -4.90 9.56 26.61
C LEU A 9 -5.14 10.07 25.18
N LEU A 10 -6.42 10.06 24.82
CA LEU A 10 -7.02 10.93 23.83
C LEU A 10 -6.72 12.40 24.19
N TRP A 11 -6.02 13.09 23.30
CA TRP A 11 -6.09 14.52 23.04
C TRP A 11 -5.94 14.63 21.52
N GLY A 12 -6.77 15.32 20.76
CA GLY A 12 -7.63 16.43 21.07
C GLY A 12 -7.75 17.17 19.75
N VAL A 13 -8.98 17.27 19.27
CA VAL A 13 -9.41 18.10 18.14
C VAL A 13 -8.66 19.43 18.12
N LEU A 14 -7.91 19.70 17.05
CA LEU A 14 -7.54 21.05 16.67
C LEU A 14 -7.99 21.30 15.24
N GLY A 15 -9.31 21.44 15.09
CA GLY A 15 -9.85 22.27 14.03
C GLY A 15 -9.70 23.73 14.45
N VAL A 16 -9.20 24.58 13.55
CA VAL A 16 -9.67 25.94 13.23
C VAL A 16 -8.58 26.63 12.39
N ALA A 17 -8.93 26.96 11.15
CA ALA A 17 -8.78 28.28 10.51
C ALA A 17 -8.95 28.08 8.99
N LEU A 18 -10.14 28.32 8.44
CA LEU A 18 -10.45 29.57 7.71
C LEU A 18 -9.35 29.97 6.71
N SER A 19 -9.55 29.59 5.45
CA SER A 19 -9.13 30.39 4.30
C SER A 19 -10.19 30.26 3.20
N LEU A 20 -11.10 31.24 3.16
CA LEU A 20 -11.84 31.59 1.96
C LEU A 20 -10.89 32.41 1.08
N GLY A 21 -10.50 31.85 -0.06
CA GLY A 21 -9.62 32.54 -1.01
C GLY A 21 -9.57 31.78 -2.33
N THR A 22 -10.28 32.32 -3.30
CA THR A 22 -10.35 31.87 -4.71
C THR A 22 -8.98 31.69 -5.35
N GLY A 23 -8.83 30.64 -6.14
CA GLY A 23 -7.96 30.65 -7.32
C GLY A 23 -7.01 29.46 -7.44
N VAL A 24 -7.09 28.81 -8.60
CA VAL A 24 -5.98 28.15 -9.32
C VAL A 24 -5.54 26.78 -8.78
N TRP A 25 -6.01 25.76 -9.50
CA TRP A 25 -5.28 24.59 -10.02
C TRP A 25 -3.93 24.22 -9.39
N ALA A 26 -3.80 22.91 -9.17
CA ALA A 26 -2.60 22.15 -8.81
C ALA A 26 -2.34 21.98 -7.30
N GLU A 27 -3.31 21.39 -6.60
CA GLU A 27 -2.98 20.56 -5.45
C GLU A 27 -2.84 19.12 -5.95
N GLU A 28 -1.57 18.81 -6.24
CA GLU A 28 -1.00 17.48 -6.26
C GLU A 28 -1.56 16.71 -5.05
N GLU A 29 -2.56 15.86 -5.30
CA GLU A 29 -3.07 14.92 -4.32
C GLU A 29 -1.88 14.05 -3.90
N SER A 30 -1.21 14.46 -2.82
CA SER A 30 -0.38 13.59 -2.02
C SER A 30 -1.29 12.48 -1.56
N GLN A 31 -1.36 11.40 -2.35
CA GLN A 31 -1.90 10.13 -1.94
C GLN A 31 -1.08 9.70 -0.74
N VAL A 32 -1.54 10.12 0.44
CA VAL A 32 -1.14 9.57 1.71
C VAL A 32 -1.39 8.09 1.56
N PHE A 33 -0.31 7.33 1.35
CA PHE A 33 -0.32 5.88 1.35
C PHE A 33 -0.60 5.48 2.81
N GLN A 34 -1.87 5.57 3.21
CA GLN A 34 -2.35 5.06 4.48
C GLN A 34 -2.10 3.55 4.41
N GLN A 35 -1.07 3.09 5.12
CA GLN A 35 -0.89 1.66 5.32
C GLN A 35 -2.21 1.12 5.89
N PRO A 36 -2.86 0.14 5.25
CA PRO A 36 -4.11 -0.39 5.76
C PRO A 36 -3.90 -0.88 7.18
N GLU A 37 -4.73 -0.45 8.12
CA GLU A 37 -4.66 -0.89 9.52
C GLU A 37 -4.96 -2.40 9.63
N ASP A 38 -5.64 -2.95 8.63
CA ASP A 38 -5.96 -4.36 8.50
C ASP A 38 -4.97 -5.11 7.57
N PRO A 39 -4.26 -6.12 8.10
CA PRO A 39 -3.30 -6.90 7.31
C PRO A 39 -3.97 -7.83 6.28
N GLN A 40 -5.25 -8.18 6.43
CA GLN A 40 -5.99 -8.96 5.42
C GLN A 40 -6.38 -8.09 4.23
N GLU A 41 -6.76 -6.83 4.46
CA GLU A 41 -6.99 -5.84 3.40
C GLU A 41 -5.70 -5.58 2.61
N THR A 42 -4.57 -5.47 3.30
CA THR A 42 -3.24 -5.38 2.67
C THR A 42 -2.97 -6.59 1.77
N LEU A 43 -3.26 -7.82 2.24
CA LEU A 43 -3.04 -9.02 1.43
C LEU A 43 -3.96 -9.07 0.21
N ARG A 44 -5.24 -8.69 0.36
CA ARG A 44 -6.18 -8.59 -0.78
C ARG A 44 -5.71 -7.59 -1.83
N SER A 45 -5.28 -6.41 -1.41
CA SER A 45 -4.72 -5.42 -2.34
C SER A 45 -3.48 -5.97 -3.07
N LEU A 46 -2.61 -6.68 -2.36
CA LEU A 46 -1.45 -7.34 -2.99
C LEU A 46 -1.87 -8.44 -3.96
N ASP A 47 -2.92 -9.21 -3.68
CA ASP A 47 -3.47 -10.21 -4.61
C ASP A 47 -3.96 -9.55 -5.92
N ASP A 48 -4.67 -8.43 -5.83
CA ASP A 48 -5.13 -7.67 -7.00
C ASP A 48 -3.95 -7.12 -7.82
N ILE A 49 -2.92 -6.58 -7.15
CA ILE A 49 -1.71 -6.09 -7.80
C ILE A 49 -0.95 -7.25 -8.47
N VAL A 50 -0.83 -8.41 -7.82
CA VAL A 50 -0.21 -9.61 -8.40
C VAL A 50 -0.92 -9.98 -9.71
N LEU A 51 -2.25 -10.00 -9.72
CA LEU A 51 -3.02 -10.31 -10.92
C LEU A 51 -2.78 -9.29 -12.03
N GLN A 52 -2.75 -7.99 -11.71
CA GLN A 52 -2.45 -6.94 -12.68
C GLN A 52 -1.05 -7.09 -13.28
N LYS A 53 -0.03 -7.32 -12.44
CA LYS A 53 1.36 -7.51 -12.89
C LYS A 53 1.53 -8.78 -13.70
N GLN A 54 0.82 -9.86 -13.36
CA GLN A 54 0.80 -11.08 -14.17
C GLN A 54 0.22 -10.83 -15.57
N LYS A 55 -0.88 -10.09 -15.67
CA LYS A 55 -1.47 -9.68 -16.96
C LYS A 55 -0.51 -8.81 -17.77
N ALA A 56 0.17 -7.85 -17.12
CA ALA A 56 1.15 -7.00 -17.77
C ALA A 56 2.34 -7.80 -18.31
N LEU A 57 2.85 -8.77 -17.53
CA LEU A 57 3.91 -9.67 -17.98
C LEU A 57 3.46 -10.54 -19.16
N PHE A 58 2.24 -11.06 -19.11
CA PHE A 58 1.68 -11.80 -20.25
C PHE A 58 1.58 -10.92 -21.51
N ALA A 59 1.06 -9.71 -21.37
CA ALA A 59 0.97 -8.75 -22.48
C ALA A 59 2.35 -8.38 -23.05
N ALA A 60 3.35 -8.15 -22.19
CA ALA A 60 4.73 -7.88 -22.61
C ALA A 60 5.32 -9.07 -23.40
N ARG A 61 5.06 -10.30 -22.94
CA ARG A 61 5.47 -11.52 -23.65
C ARG A 61 4.80 -11.65 -25.02
N MET A 62 3.52 -11.33 -25.11
CA MET A 62 2.78 -11.34 -26.39
C MET A 62 3.30 -10.29 -27.38
N ARG A 63 3.76 -9.14 -26.90
CA ARG A 63 4.39 -8.10 -27.74
C ARG A 63 5.80 -8.48 -28.19
N GLY A 64 6.48 -9.37 -27.47
CA GLY A 64 7.82 -9.85 -27.82
C GLY A 64 8.95 -8.85 -27.57
N ASN A 65 8.70 -7.75 -26.83
CA ASN A 65 9.74 -6.79 -26.49
C ASN A 65 10.53 -7.28 -25.24
N PRO A 66 11.82 -7.65 -25.38
CA PRO A 66 12.60 -8.25 -24.30
C PRO A 66 12.81 -7.28 -23.11
N GLU A 67 12.90 -5.97 -23.34
CA GLU A 67 13.06 -4.99 -22.26
C GLU A 67 11.77 -4.84 -21.44
N GLU A 68 10.61 -4.78 -22.11
CA GLU A 68 9.30 -4.75 -21.45
C GLU A 68 9.05 -6.03 -20.65
N ILE A 69 9.45 -7.19 -21.20
CA ILE A 69 9.33 -8.48 -20.53
C ILE A 69 10.18 -8.47 -19.25
N LYS A 70 11.45 -8.06 -19.35
CA LYS A 70 12.36 -8.01 -18.20
C LYS A 70 11.82 -7.09 -17.11
N LYS A 71 11.39 -5.88 -17.47
CA LYS A 71 10.79 -4.93 -16.52
C LYS A 71 9.53 -5.49 -15.86
N ALA A 72 8.63 -6.08 -16.64
CA ALA A 72 7.41 -6.68 -16.09
C ALA A 72 7.70 -7.90 -15.18
N GLN A 73 8.76 -8.66 -15.46
CA GLN A 73 9.23 -9.74 -14.58
C GLN A 73 9.76 -9.19 -13.25
N GLU A 74 10.63 -8.18 -13.29
CA GLU A 74 11.19 -7.56 -12.09
C GLU A 74 10.08 -6.97 -11.20
N GLU A 75 9.11 -6.28 -11.79
CA GLU A 75 7.94 -5.75 -11.08
C GLU A 75 7.08 -6.86 -10.48
N PHE A 76 6.85 -7.95 -11.21
CA PHE A 76 6.08 -9.10 -10.73
C PHE A 76 6.77 -9.78 -9.54
N GLU A 77 8.09 -9.99 -9.62
CA GLU A 77 8.88 -10.57 -8.53
C GLU A 77 8.87 -9.69 -7.28
N ALA A 78 8.95 -8.37 -7.44
CA ALA A 78 8.90 -7.43 -6.32
C ALA A 78 7.57 -7.55 -5.55
N VAL A 79 6.44 -7.59 -6.26
CA VAL A 79 5.12 -7.73 -5.63
C VAL A 79 4.97 -9.10 -4.96
N GLN A 80 5.48 -10.18 -5.56
CA GLN A 80 5.47 -11.52 -4.94
C GLN A 80 6.24 -11.54 -3.62
N LYS A 81 7.39 -10.86 -3.54
CA LYS A 81 8.17 -10.72 -2.30
C LYS A 81 7.38 -9.97 -1.23
N GLN A 82 6.74 -8.84 -1.59
CA GLN A 82 5.89 -8.07 -0.67
C GLN A 82 4.73 -8.90 -0.13
N ARG A 83 4.03 -9.63 -1.02
CA ARG A 83 2.96 -10.56 -0.64
C ARG A 83 3.45 -11.63 0.33
N SER A 84 4.60 -12.25 0.06
CA SER A 84 5.18 -13.27 0.94
C SER A 84 5.50 -12.69 2.33
N GLN A 85 6.04 -11.47 2.39
CA GLN A 85 6.30 -10.78 3.65
C GLN A 85 5.01 -10.47 4.41
N ALA A 86 3.97 -10.01 3.73
CA ALA A 86 2.67 -9.75 4.33
C ALA A 86 2.04 -11.02 4.93
N VAL A 87 2.09 -12.15 4.20
CA VAL A 87 1.62 -13.45 4.71
C VAL A 87 2.38 -13.86 5.97
N ARG A 88 3.72 -13.80 5.95
CA ARG A 88 4.54 -14.15 7.12
C ARG A 88 4.23 -13.25 8.32
N ALA A 89 4.03 -11.95 8.10
CA ALA A 89 3.67 -11.02 9.16
C ALA A 89 2.30 -11.35 9.77
N MET A 90 1.36 -11.87 8.98
CA MET A 90 0.08 -12.36 9.50
C MET A 90 0.22 -13.66 10.29
N GLU A 91 1.04 -14.60 9.81
CA GLU A 91 1.29 -15.86 10.51
C GLU A 91 1.94 -15.64 11.87
N GLN A 92 2.85 -14.68 12.00
CA GLN A 92 3.50 -14.33 13.26
C GLN A 92 2.58 -13.65 14.28
N ARG A 93 1.43 -13.12 13.84
CA ARG A 93 0.45 -12.43 14.69
C ARG A 93 -0.67 -13.35 15.18
N ARG A 94 -0.76 -14.60 14.68
CA ARG A 94 -1.69 -15.63 15.14
C ARG A 94 -1.11 -16.43 16.30
#